data_AF-A0A5C6SKS4-F1
#
_entry.id   AF-A0A5C6SKS4-F1
#
_cell.length_a   1.000
_cell.length_b   1.000
_cell.length_c   1.000
_cell.angle_alpha   90.00
_cell.angle_beta   90.00
_cell.angle_gamma   90.00
#
_symmetry.space_group_name_H-M   'P 1'
#
loop_
_entity.id
_entity.type
_entity.pdbx_description
1 polymer ?
#
loop_
_entity_poly.entity_id
_entity_poly.type
_entity_poly.pdbx_seq_one_letter_code
_entity_poly.pdbx_strand_id
1 'polypeptide(L)'
;MIFPLTHLLVTARLVSGACECGYSIKNPQGDSPIVFTDRLETKFSQLHNISEGHDWVAQNFSVSAADGRGNFSKAFLPTNVNTRGTKSGDDSGLELRVRSVVNKDDAIPSSEVDTARLDLHWGSFRAGMKLTDVKGTCAAFFWYFNDTQEIDIEFLSQEFDHDNGIYPINLVVQSKKSLEAGYDASKTGSFKRVRLDFDPTDAFHEYRFDYLPGQVLFYADGKLLARMKGGDMPSSGGHLILQHWSNGNPLWSGGPPKEDATVTVSFVKAYFNSSNSERQSQLVQQCHKSSEETSGCAIYDSDNDEIDNAAASTRRVAQENFVCVLVVGLIMPFLQLSHIFLVV
;
A
#
# COMPACT_ATOMS: atom_id res chain seq x y z
N MET A 1 -11.83 67.81 -3.38
CA MET A 1 -12.57 66.71 -2.72
C MET A 1 -12.98 65.69 -3.78
N ILE A 2 -12.15 64.67 -4.02
CA ILE A 2 -12.55 63.41 -4.67
C ILE A 2 -11.62 62.34 -4.07
N PHE A 3 -12.14 61.43 -3.27
CA PHE A 3 -11.41 60.23 -2.81
C PHE A 3 -11.71 59.09 -3.79
N PRO A 4 -10.71 58.32 -4.27
CA PRO A 4 -10.98 57.09 -5.01
C PRO A 4 -11.21 55.96 -4.01
N LEU A 5 -12.31 55.24 -4.19
CA LEU A 5 -12.68 54.07 -3.43
C LEU A 5 -11.92 52.86 -3.99
N THR A 6 -10.88 52.41 -3.30
CA THR A 6 -10.20 51.14 -3.61
C THR A 6 -11.04 49.98 -3.10
N HIS A 7 -11.67 49.24 -4.02
CA HIS A 7 -12.29 47.96 -3.69
C HIS A 7 -11.22 46.89 -3.48
N LEU A 8 -11.01 46.50 -2.23
CA LEU A 8 -10.23 45.34 -1.84
C LEU A 8 -11.06 44.08 -2.14
N LEU A 9 -10.77 43.39 -3.24
CA LEU A 9 -11.32 42.04 -3.49
C LEU A 9 -10.60 41.06 -2.57
N VAL A 10 -11.24 40.71 -1.45
CA VAL A 10 -10.85 39.55 -0.65
C VAL A 10 -11.44 38.32 -1.33
N THR A 11 -10.62 37.60 -2.09
CA THR A 11 -10.97 36.24 -2.53
C THR A 11 -10.87 35.31 -1.32
N ALA A 12 -12.00 35.01 -0.69
CA ALA A 12 -12.08 33.92 0.26
C ALA A 12 -11.78 32.61 -0.49
N ARG A 13 -10.62 32.00 -0.23
CA ARG A 13 -10.37 30.62 -0.63
C ARG A 13 -11.27 29.75 0.25
N LEU A 14 -12.37 29.25 -0.30
CA LEU A 14 -13.10 28.13 0.29
C LEU A 14 -12.17 26.92 0.16
N VAL A 15 -11.41 26.62 1.21
CA VAL A 15 -10.79 25.31 1.36
C VAL A 15 -11.94 24.37 1.66
N SER A 16 -12.28 23.48 0.72
CA SER A 16 -13.27 22.43 0.98
C SER A 16 -12.66 21.48 2.02
N GLY A 17 -13.09 21.61 3.28
CA GLY A 17 -12.72 20.75 4.40
C GLY A 17 -13.39 19.37 4.34
N ALA A 18 -13.45 18.75 3.17
CA ALA A 18 -13.99 17.42 3.02
C ALA A 18 -13.02 16.42 3.70
N CYS A 19 -13.54 15.67 4.67
CA CYS A 19 -12.84 14.59 5.40
C CYS A 19 -11.92 15.00 6.57
N GLU A 20 -12.02 16.21 7.15
CA GLU A 20 -11.14 16.65 8.26
C GLU A 20 -11.22 15.77 9.52
N CYS A 21 -12.31 15.03 9.69
CA CYS A 21 -12.54 14.11 10.80
C CYS A 21 -12.27 12.64 10.47
N GLY A 22 -11.65 12.36 9.32
CA GLY A 22 -11.17 11.04 8.96
C GLY A 22 -11.97 10.36 7.85
N TYR A 23 -11.59 9.10 7.63
CA TYR A 23 -12.00 8.25 6.53
C TYR A 23 -12.54 6.95 7.10
N SER A 24 -13.69 6.50 6.59
CA SER A 24 -14.39 5.34 7.13
C SER A 24 -14.60 4.28 6.07
N ILE A 25 -14.26 3.04 6.39
CA ILE A 25 -14.57 1.88 5.56
C ILE A 25 -15.65 1.03 6.23
N LYS A 26 -16.37 0.25 5.43
CA LYS A 26 -17.30 -0.75 5.95
C LYS A 26 -16.55 -1.78 6.79
N ASN A 27 -17.03 -2.04 7.99
CA ASN A 27 -16.50 -3.12 8.82
C ASN A 27 -17.01 -4.48 8.29
N PRO A 28 -16.13 -5.41 7.91
CA PRO A 28 -16.56 -6.72 7.42
C PRO A 28 -17.16 -7.62 8.51
N GLN A 29 -17.02 -7.27 9.80
CA GLN A 29 -17.43 -8.11 10.94
C GLN A 29 -18.42 -7.44 11.90
N GLY A 30 -18.96 -6.27 11.55
CA GLY A 30 -19.90 -5.56 12.42
C GLY A 30 -20.56 -4.38 11.72
N ASP A 31 -21.51 -3.77 12.41
CA ASP A 31 -22.33 -2.70 11.84
C ASP A 31 -21.65 -1.32 11.90
N SER A 32 -20.73 -1.13 12.85
CA SER A 32 -19.98 0.12 12.99
C SER A 32 -18.82 0.21 12.00
N PRO A 33 -18.67 1.32 11.26
CA PRO A 33 -17.56 1.49 10.32
C PRO A 33 -16.20 1.57 11.04
N ILE A 34 -15.13 1.23 10.31
CA ILE A 34 -13.76 1.40 10.79
C ILE A 34 -13.29 2.78 10.35
N VAL A 35 -12.77 3.57 11.28
CA VAL A 35 -12.34 4.95 11.02
C VAL A 35 -10.82 5.07 11.10
N PHE A 36 -10.27 5.77 10.11
CA PHE A 36 -8.87 6.16 10.00
C PHE A 36 -8.76 7.67 10.02
N THR A 37 -7.69 8.19 10.58
CA THR A 37 -7.51 9.64 10.79
C THR A 37 -6.55 10.27 9.79
N ASP A 38 -5.80 9.46 9.06
CA ASP A 38 -4.73 9.88 8.17
C ASP A 38 -4.95 9.33 6.76
N ARG A 39 -4.33 10.00 5.77
CA ARG A 39 -4.35 9.56 4.38
C ARG A 39 -3.01 9.80 3.68
N LEU A 40 -2.73 8.93 2.71
CA LEU A 40 -1.76 9.16 1.65
C LEU A 40 -2.42 8.71 0.34
N GLU A 41 -2.58 9.63 -0.59
CA GLU A 41 -3.18 9.35 -1.90
C GLU A 41 -2.25 9.87 -2.99
N THR A 42 -1.96 9.02 -3.97
CA THR A 42 -1.09 9.37 -5.09
C THR A 42 -1.71 8.85 -6.37
N LYS A 43 -1.98 9.75 -7.32
CA LYS A 43 -2.29 9.41 -8.71
C LYS A 43 -1.02 9.58 -9.54
N PHE A 44 -0.36 8.49 -9.90
CA PHE A 44 0.97 8.55 -10.48
C PHE A 44 0.98 9.18 -11.88
N SER A 45 -0.12 9.12 -12.62
CA SER A 45 -0.27 9.82 -13.90
C SER A 45 -0.21 11.35 -13.79
N GLN A 46 -0.38 11.91 -12.59
CA GLN A 46 -0.27 13.35 -12.32
C GLN A 46 1.13 13.77 -11.83
N LEU A 47 2.03 12.83 -11.56
CA LEU A 47 3.40 13.13 -11.11
C LEU A 47 4.35 13.26 -12.31
N HIS A 48 5.17 14.30 -12.33
CA HIS A 48 6.25 14.37 -13.33
C HIS A 48 7.48 13.61 -12.87
N ASN A 49 7.76 13.59 -11.57
CA ASN A 49 8.84 12.83 -10.94
C ASN A 49 8.35 12.22 -9.63
N ILE A 50 8.81 11.01 -9.31
CA ILE A 50 8.41 10.29 -8.08
C ILE A 50 8.73 11.08 -6.81
N SER A 51 9.75 11.94 -6.86
CA SER A 51 10.20 12.76 -5.73
C SER A 51 9.41 14.06 -5.52
N GLU A 52 8.50 14.45 -6.43
CA GLU A 52 7.79 15.74 -6.35
C GLU A 52 6.82 15.86 -5.16
N GLY A 53 6.30 14.73 -4.65
CA GLY A 53 5.36 14.72 -3.54
C GLY A 53 5.99 14.52 -2.16
N HIS A 54 7.29 14.21 -2.09
CA HIS A 54 7.99 13.71 -0.87
C HIS A 54 7.39 12.45 -0.22
N ASP A 55 6.25 11.96 -0.68
CA ASP A 55 5.58 10.77 -0.17
C ASP A 55 6.29 9.47 -0.55
N TRP A 56 7.09 9.48 -1.63
CA TRP A 56 7.72 8.29 -2.20
C TRP A 56 9.22 8.47 -2.41
N VAL A 57 9.98 7.39 -2.17
CA VAL A 57 11.43 7.32 -2.38
C VAL A 57 11.74 6.14 -3.29
N ALA A 58 12.37 6.41 -4.43
CA ALA A 58 12.91 5.34 -5.28
C ALA A 58 14.19 4.78 -4.67
N GLN A 59 14.23 3.46 -4.50
CA GLN A 59 15.28 2.82 -3.73
C GLN A 59 16.52 2.48 -4.58
N ASN A 60 17.68 2.47 -3.92
CA ASN A 60 18.97 2.12 -4.52
C ASN A 60 19.77 1.20 -3.60
N PHE A 61 19.61 -0.10 -3.80
CA PHE A 61 20.34 -1.12 -3.05
C PHE A 61 20.41 -2.43 -3.84
N SER A 62 21.14 -3.41 -3.31
CA SER A 62 21.22 -4.74 -3.89
C SER A 62 21.02 -5.81 -2.83
N VAL A 63 20.49 -6.95 -3.26
CA VAL A 63 20.31 -8.15 -2.43
C VAL A 63 21.07 -9.27 -3.11
N SER A 64 21.98 -9.93 -2.39
CA SER A 64 22.78 -11.02 -2.95
C SER A 64 21.90 -12.19 -3.38
N ALA A 65 22.39 -13.05 -4.28
CA ALA A 65 21.72 -14.28 -4.67
C ALA A 65 21.41 -15.18 -3.46
N ALA A 66 22.35 -15.26 -2.50
CA ALA A 66 22.20 -16.03 -1.27
C ALA A 66 21.07 -15.49 -0.37
N ASP A 67 21.11 -14.19 -0.06
CA ASP A 67 20.09 -13.55 0.81
C ASP A 67 18.72 -13.52 0.13
N GLY A 68 18.72 -13.30 -1.18
CA GLY A 68 17.54 -13.33 -2.02
C GLY A 68 17.01 -14.74 -2.25
N ARG A 69 17.73 -15.80 -1.86
CA ARG A 69 17.39 -17.21 -2.09
C ARG A 69 17.10 -17.48 -3.57
N GLY A 70 17.89 -16.90 -4.46
CA GLY A 70 17.76 -17.01 -5.90
C GLY A 70 19.05 -17.45 -6.57
N ASN A 71 18.98 -17.67 -7.88
CA ASN A 71 20.17 -17.96 -8.69
C ASN A 71 20.97 -16.68 -9.02
N PHE A 72 20.31 -15.53 -8.97
CA PHE A 72 20.89 -14.23 -9.29
C PHE A 72 20.65 -13.24 -8.15
N SER A 73 21.55 -12.26 -8.04
CA SER A 73 21.33 -11.12 -7.15
C SER A 73 20.22 -10.21 -7.70
N LYS A 74 19.68 -9.33 -6.85
CA LYS A 74 18.76 -8.26 -7.25
C LYS A 74 19.46 -6.92 -7.12
N ALA A 75 19.30 -6.03 -8.10
CA ALA A 75 19.76 -4.65 -7.98
C ALA A 75 18.58 -3.72 -8.18
N PHE A 76 18.09 -3.10 -7.10
CA PHE A 76 17.02 -2.10 -7.15
C PHE A 76 17.62 -0.76 -7.53
N LEU A 77 17.24 -0.24 -8.70
CA LEU A 77 17.85 0.95 -9.28
C LEU A 77 16.78 2.02 -9.50
N PRO A 78 17.00 3.28 -9.07
CA PRO A 78 16.06 4.36 -9.34
C PRO A 78 15.81 4.60 -10.84
N THR A 79 16.78 4.25 -11.70
CA THR A 79 16.63 4.34 -13.16
C THR A 79 15.61 3.35 -13.75
N ASN A 80 15.17 2.35 -12.99
CA ASN A 80 14.11 1.42 -13.38
C ASN A 80 12.73 1.84 -12.84
N VAL A 81 12.63 2.99 -12.19
CA VAL A 81 11.39 3.63 -11.74
C VAL A 81 11.12 4.82 -12.66
N ASN A 82 9.98 4.82 -13.35
CA ASN A 82 9.67 5.89 -14.30
C ASN A 82 8.22 6.40 -14.13
N THR A 83 8.05 7.66 -13.72
CA THR A 83 6.74 8.34 -13.63
C THR A 83 6.23 8.86 -14.98
N ARG A 84 7.11 9.04 -15.96
CA ARG A 84 6.75 9.37 -17.34
C ARG A 84 6.90 8.12 -18.18
N GLY A 85 5.98 7.19 -17.96
CA GLY A 85 5.93 5.95 -18.72
C GLY A 85 5.90 6.17 -20.23
N THR A 86 6.12 5.10 -20.98
CA THR A 86 6.02 5.10 -22.44
C THR A 86 4.57 5.24 -22.93
N LYS A 87 3.62 5.00 -22.04
CA LYS A 87 2.18 5.02 -22.31
C LYS A 87 1.54 6.35 -21.86
N SER A 88 0.53 6.78 -22.61
CA SER A 88 -0.25 8.00 -22.35
C SER A 88 -1.73 7.66 -22.15
N GLY A 89 -2.49 8.60 -21.58
CA GLY A 89 -3.93 8.42 -21.33
C GLY A 89 -4.21 7.46 -20.18
N ASP A 90 -5.24 6.64 -20.31
CA ASP A 90 -5.75 5.76 -19.24
C ASP A 90 -4.76 4.65 -18.84
N ASP A 91 -3.77 4.38 -19.68
CA ASP A 91 -2.71 3.38 -19.46
C ASP A 91 -1.46 3.99 -18.76
N SER A 92 -1.53 5.24 -18.31
CA SER A 92 -0.41 5.97 -17.69
C SER A 92 -0.33 5.76 -16.18
N GLY A 93 0.90 5.77 -15.65
CA GLY A 93 1.19 5.60 -14.23
C GLY A 93 2.68 5.46 -13.98
N LEU A 94 3.02 5.05 -12.76
CA LEU A 94 4.38 4.70 -12.36
C LEU A 94 4.78 3.36 -12.97
N GLU A 95 5.77 3.36 -13.85
CA GLU A 95 6.36 2.14 -14.40
C GLU A 95 7.49 1.63 -13.50
N LEU A 96 7.36 0.38 -13.06
CA LEU A 96 8.36 -0.39 -12.32
C LEU A 96 8.92 -1.47 -13.25
N ARG A 97 10.21 -1.38 -13.57
CA ARG A 97 10.87 -2.21 -14.58
C ARG A 97 11.80 -3.26 -13.98
N VAL A 98 11.76 -4.45 -14.57
CA VAL A 98 12.80 -5.48 -14.43
C VAL A 98 13.49 -5.65 -15.77
N ARG A 99 14.82 -5.63 -15.77
CA ARG A 99 15.60 -5.77 -17.01
C ARG A 99 15.87 -7.23 -17.34
N SER A 100 15.87 -7.58 -18.62
CA SER A 100 16.23 -8.94 -19.07
C SER A 100 17.72 -9.24 -19.00
N VAL A 101 18.54 -8.20 -19.09
CA VAL A 101 20.00 -8.32 -19.08
C VAL A 101 20.49 -8.27 -17.65
N VAL A 102 21.03 -9.39 -17.16
CA VAL A 102 21.80 -9.47 -15.92
C VAL A 102 23.01 -8.53 -16.04
N ASN A 103 23.24 -7.70 -15.02
CA ASN A 103 24.34 -6.76 -15.05
C ASN A 103 25.69 -7.45 -14.77
N LYS A 104 26.78 -6.67 -14.84
CA LYS A 104 28.15 -7.16 -14.62
C LYS A 104 28.41 -7.76 -13.22
N ASP A 105 27.53 -7.50 -12.25
CA ASP A 105 27.64 -7.93 -10.85
C ASP A 105 26.74 -9.15 -10.57
N ASP A 106 26.30 -9.85 -11.63
CA ASP A 106 25.39 -11.00 -11.58
C ASP A 106 24.04 -10.69 -10.89
N ALA A 107 23.62 -9.43 -11.00
CA ALA A 107 22.36 -8.95 -10.46
C ALA A 107 21.37 -8.63 -11.57
N ILE A 108 20.11 -9.01 -11.38
CA ILE A 108 19.01 -8.62 -12.25
C ILE A 108 18.55 -7.20 -11.84
N PRO A 109 18.69 -6.20 -12.71
CA PRO A 109 18.21 -4.86 -12.42
C PRO A 109 16.68 -4.86 -12.27
N SER A 110 16.21 -4.35 -11.14
CA SER A 110 14.84 -4.38 -10.63
C SER A 110 14.44 -2.98 -10.17
N SER A 111 13.22 -2.81 -9.63
CA SER A 111 12.70 -1.51 -9.21
C SER A 111 11.91 -1.61 -7.91
N GLU A 112 12.03 -0.57 -7.10
CA GLU A 112 11.34 -0.44 -5.81
C GLU A 112 11.11 1.04 -5.51
N VAL A 113 9.92 1.35 -5.01
CA VAL A 113 9.59 2.62 -4.39
C VAL A 113 8.90 2.39 -3.06
N ASP A 114 9.25 3.21 -2.07
CA ASP A 114 8.72 3.11 -0.72
C ASP A 114 8.01 4.40 -0.35
N THR A 115 7.02 4.32 0.54
CA THR A 115 6.55 5.53 1.20
C THR A 115 7.65 6.09 2.09
N ALA A 116 7.88 7.41 2.03
CA ALA A 116 8.87 8.08 2.88
C ALA A 116 8.51 8.02 4.37
N ARG A 117 7.21 7.84 4.68
CA ARG A 117 6.71 7.64 6.04
C ARG A 117 6.81 6.18 6.46
N LEU A 118 7.20 5.96 7.71
CA LEU A 118 7.37 4.65 8.35
C LEU A 118 6.36 4.40 9.50
N ASP A 119 5.36 5.27 9.61
CA ASP A 119 4.34 5.23 10.67
C ASP A 119 2.96 4.85 10.15
N LEU A 120 2.87 4.24 8.96
CA LEU A 120 1.62 3.69 8.43
C LEU A 120 1.26 2.46 9.26
N HIS A 121 0.22 2.57 10.07
CA HIS A 121 -0.23 1.49 10.96
C HIS A 121 -1.62 1.01 10.55
N TRP A 122 -2.52 0.69 11.49
CA TRP A 122 -3.85 0.16 11.19
C TRP A 122 -4.52 0.95 10.06
N GLY A 123 -4.87 0.28 8.96
CA GLY A 123 -5.20 0.96 7.72
C GLY A 123 -5.80 0.07 6.65
N SER A 124 -6.36 0.72 5.64
CA SER A 124 -6.77 0.14 4.37
C SER A 124 -5.83 0.67 3.29
N PHE A 125 -5.08 -0.23 2.67
CA PHE A 125 -4.00 0.09 1.74
C PHE A 125 -4.33 -0.50 0.38
N ARG A 126 -4.35 0.36 -0.64
CA ARG A 126 -4.85 0.04 -1.98
C ARG A 126 -3.84 0.48 -3.03
N ALA A 127 -3.63 -0.35 -4.04
CA ALA A 127 -2.86 -0.02 -5.23
C ALA A 127 -3.64 -0.41 -6.49
N GLY A 128 -3.75 0.50 -7.44
CA GLY A 128 -4.23 0.20 -8.80
C GLY A 128 -3.05 -0.25 -9.65
N MET A 129 -3.01 -1.51 -10.07
CA MET A 129 -1.86 -2.07 -10.79
C MET A 129 -2.30 -2.80 -12.06
N LYS A 130 -1.49 -2.68 -13.11
CA LYS A 130 -1.55 -3.48 -14.34
C LYS A 130 -0.25 -4.27 -14.44
N LEU A 131 -0.37 -5.60 -14.44
CA LEU A 131 0.77 -6.49 -14.35
C LEU A 131 1.41 -6.76 -15.73
N THR A 132 2.61 -7.33 -15.71
CA THR A 132 3.34 -7.74 -16.91
C THR A 132 2.97 -9.16 -17.32
N ASP A 133 2.85 -9.40 -18.63
CA ASP A 133 2.79 -10.77 -19.17
C ASP A 133 4.18 -11.36 -19.44
N VAL A 134 5.23 -10.55 -19.36
CA VAL A 134 6.61 -11.03 -19.48
C VAL A 134 6.96 -11.95 -18.30
N LYS A 135 7.06 -13.24 -18.60
CA LYS A 135 7.39 -14.29 -17.64
C LYS A 135 8.76 -14.09 -17.00
N GLY A 136 8.87 -14.50 -15.73
CA GLY A 136 10.14 -14.54 -15.01
C GLY A 136 10.32 -13.39 -14.01
N THR A 137 9.24 -12.80 -13.51
CA THR A 137 9.30 -11.72 -12.51
C THR A 137 8.28 -11.92 -11.38
N CYS A 138 8.52 -11.23 -10.26
CA CYS A 138 7.56 -11.03 -9.18
C CYS A 138 7.18 -9.55 -9.11
N ALA A 139 5.89 -9.26 -9.19
CA ALA A 139 5.32 -7.93 -8.88
C ALA A 139 4.72 -7.97 -7.48
N ALA A 140 5.03 -6.96 -6.66
CA ALA A 140 4.62 -6.93 -5.26
C ALA A 140 4.07 -5.55 -4.85
N PHE A 141 2.99 -5.58 -4.07
CA PHE A 141 2.50 -4.46 -3.28
C PHE A 141 2.37 -4.93 -1.84
N PHE A 142 3.13 -4.33 -0.94
CA PHE A 142 3.24 -4.85 0.41
C PHE A 142 3.43 -3.76 1.45
N TRP A 143 3.16 -4.11 2.70
CA TRP A 143 3.48 -3.31 3.88
C TRP A 143 4.61 -3.97 4.66
N TYR A 144 5.58 -3.18 5.12
CA TYR A 144 6.78 -3.69 5.77
C TYR A 144 7.17 -2.86 7.01
N PHE A 145 7.54 -3.59 8.08
CA PHE A 145 8.28 -3.05 9.21
C PHE A 145 9.61 -3.78 9.39
N ASN A 146 9.59 -5.12 9.34
CA ASN A 146 10.75 -6.00 9.31
C ASN A 146 10.36 -7.41 8.81
N ASP A 147 11.34 -8.31 8.65
CA ASP A 147 11.15 -9.70 8.18
C ASP A 147 10.15 -10.58 8.97
N THR A 148 9.68 -10.11 10.13
CA THR A 148 8.68 -10.81 10.96
C THR A 148 7.36 -10.06 11.07
N GLN A 149 7.24 -8.94 10.38
CA GLN A 149 6.07 -8.07 10.33
C GLN A 149 5.98 -7.47 8.93
N GLU A 150 5.36 -8.22 8.03
CA GLU A 150 5.23 -7.92 6.61
C GLU A 150 3.89 -8.48 6.11
N ILE A 151 3.25 -7.76 5.19
CA ILE A 151 1.97 -8.13 4.57
C ILE A 151 2.11 -7.97 3.06
N ASP A 152 1.99 -9.07 2.32
CA ASP A 152 2.32 -9.12 0.91
C ASP A 152 1.13 -9.49 0.02
N ILE A 153 1.06 -8.77 -1.10
CA ILE A 153 0.35 -9.20 -2.30
C ILE A 153 1.40 -9.36 -3.40
N GLU A 154 1.61 -10.60 -3.86
CA GLU A 154 2.64 -10.94 -4.84
C GLU A 154 2.09 -11.73 -6.03
N PHE A 155 2.58 -11.39 -7.22
CA PHE A 155 2.21 -12.01 -8.48
C PHE A 155 3.43 -12.52 -9.21
N LEU A 156 3.38 -13.79 -9.60
CA LEU A 156 4.48 -14.45 -10.30
C LEU A 156 4.10 -14.59 -11.78
N SER A 157 4.67 -13.74 -12.64
CA SER A 157 4.29 -13.68 -14.06
C SER A 157 4.52 -15.00 -14.81
N GLN A 158 5.46 -15.82 -14.32
CA GLN A 158 5.69 -17.15 -14.87
C GLN A 158 4.53 -18.14 -14.67
N GLU A 159 3.64 -17.86 -13.71
CA GLU A 159 2.52 -18.73 -13.35
C GLU A 159 1.20 -18.33 -14.03
N PHE A 160 1.22 -17.26 -14.82
CA PHE A 160 0.07 -16.88 -15.65
C PHE A 160 -0.06 -17.84 -16.83
N ASP A 161 -1.28 -18.36 -16.99
CA ASP A 161 -1.66 -19.29 -18.05
C ASP A 161 -2.94 -18.78 -18.70
N HIS A 162 -2.75 -17.99 -19.75
CA HIS A 162 -3.79 -17.36 -20.56
C HIS A 162 -4.69 -18.37 -21.27
N ASP A 163 -4.12 -19.49 -21.74
CA ASP A 163 -4.89 -20.51 -22.46
C ASP A 163 -5.99 -21.11 -21.57
N ASN A 164 -5.74 -21.17 -20.26
CA ASN A 164 -6.68 -21.70 -19.27
C ASN A 164 -7.32 -20.62 -18.37
N GLY A 165 -7.01 -19.34 -18.57
CA GLY A 165 -7.48 -18.23 -17.73
C GLY A 165 -7.06 -18.36 -16.27
N ILE A 166 -5.83 -18.82 -16.00
CA ILE A 166 -5.31 -19.04 -14.64
C ILE A 166 -4.33 -17.93 -14.28
N TYR A 167 -4.71 -17.11 -13.29
CA TYR A 167 -3.90 -15.99 -12.79
C TYR A 167 -3.79 -16.08 -11.27
N PRO A 168 -2.75 -16.75 -10.74
CA PRO A 168 -2.57 -16.88 -9.29
C PRO A 168 -2.11 -15.57 -8.64
N ILE A 169 -2.62 -15.33 -7.43
CA ILE A 169 -2.16 -14.28 -6.51
C ILE A 169 -1.69 -14.96 -5.22
N ASN A 170 -0.51 -14.57 -4.74
CA ASN A 170 0.05 -15.04 -3.47
C ASN A 170 -0.15 -13.95 -2.42
N LEU A 171 -0.86 -14.31 -1.36
CA LEU A 171 -1.17 -13.44 -0.23
C LEU A 171 -0.39 -13.97 0.97
N VAL A 172 0.47 -13.14 1.54
CA VAL A 172 1.44 -13.59 2.54
C VAL A 172 1.42 -12.64 3.74
N VAL A 173 1.61 -13.20 4.93
CA VAL A 173 1.99 -12.43 6.11
C VAL A 173 3.22 -13.10 6.71
N GLN A 174 4.35 -12.42 6.67
CA GLN A 174 5.57 -12.89 7.34
C GLN A 174 5.46 -12.63 8.84
N SER A 175 5.92 -13.60 9.62
CA SER A 175 5.84 -13.62 11.07
C SER A 175 7.08 -14.29 11.66
N LYS A 176 7.21 -14.25 12.99
CA LYS A 176 8.25 -15.06 13.68
C LYS A 176 8.17 -16.54 13.32
N LYS A 177 6.96 -17.07 13.11
CA LYS A 177 6.78 -18.46 12.68
C LYS A 177 7.31 -18.71 11.27
N SER A 178 7.17 -17.74 10.35
CA SER A 178 7.67 -17.95 8.98
C SER A 178 9.19 -17.92 8.99
N LEU A 179 9.79 -17.00 9.75
CA LEU A 179 11.22 -16.99 10.06
C LEU A 179 11.71 -18.34 10.62
N GLU A 180 11.05 -18.87 11.66
CA GLU A 180 11.37 -20.19 12.25
C GLU A 180 11.21 -21.34 11.24
N ALA A 181 10.33 -21.18 10.25
CA ALA A 181 10.14 -22.11 9.14
C ALA A 181 11.09 -21.88 7.95
N GLY A 182 12.12 -21.05 8.11
CA GLY A 182 13.09 -20.71 7.06
C GLY A 182 12.60 -19.61 6.11
N TYR A 183 11.87 -18.63 6.64
CA TYR A 183 11.16 -17.58 5.90
C TYR A 183 10.08 -18.10 4.94
N ASP A 184 9.43 -19.21 5.32
CA ASP A 184 8.42 -19.88 4.49
C ASP A 184 7.05 -19.84 5.18
N ALA A 185 6.27 -18.80 4.88
CA ALA A 185 4.93 -18.60 5.40
C ALA A 185 3.92 -19.68 4.93
N SER A 186 4.24 -20.45 3.88
CA SER A 186 3.37 -21.57 3.45
C SER A 186 3.26 -22.65 4.53
N LYS A 187 4.21 -22.68 5.48
CA LYS A 187 4.26 -23.64 6.60
C LYS A 187 3.60 -23.14 7.89
N THR A 188 3.09 -21.91 7.93
CA THR A 188 2.67 -21.25 9.18
C THR A 188 1.18 -20.90 9.24
N GLY A 189 0.45 -21.14 8.15
CA GLY A 189 -0.97 -20.78 8.01
C GLY A 189 -1.20 -19.31 7.64
N SER A 190 -0.13 -18.52 7.48
CA SER A 190 -0.15 -17.11 7.07
C SER A 190 0.21 -16.92 5.59
N PHE A 191 -0.19 -17.89 4.76
CA PHE A 191 -0.04 -17.88 3.30
C PHE A 191 -1.33 -18.39 2.66
N LYS A 192 -1.81 -17.68 1.64
CA LYS A 192 -2.93 -18.09 0.81
C LYS A 192 -2.61 -17.83 -0.65
N ARG A 193 -2.83 -18.86 -1.47
CA ARG A 193 -2.78 -18.74 -2.91
C ARG A 193 -4.19 -18.82 -3.47
N VAL A 194 -4.59 -17.80 -4.21
CA VAL A 194 -5.95 -17.65 -4.77
C VAL A 194 -5.82 -17.50 -6.28
N ARG A 195 -6.87 -17.84 -7.03
CA ARG A 195 -6.95 -17.54 -8.47
C ARG A 195 -7.82 -16.31 -8.65
N LEU A 196 -7.33 -15.32 -9.38
CA LEU A 196 -8.15 -14.21 -9.84
C LEU A 196 -9.17 -14.71 -10.88
N ASP A 197 -10.31 -14.03 -10.95
CA ASP A 197 -11.37 -14.26 -11.94
C ASP A 197 -11.29 -13.30 -13.13
N PHE A 198 -10.17 -12.60 -13.26
CA PHE A 198 -9.83 -11.68 -14.33
C PHE A 198 -8.34 -11.81 -14.69
N ASP A 199 -7.99 -11.35 -15.90
CA ASP A 199 -6.60 -11.24 -16.33
C ASP A 199 -5.96 -9.95 -15.78
N PRO A 200 -4.97 -10.04 -14.89
CA PRO A 200 -4.36 -8.86 -14.28
C PRO A 200 -3.40 -8.10 -15.20
N THR A 201 -3.16 -8.59 -16.42
CA THR A 201 -2.29 -7.96 -17.43
C THR A 201 -3.06 -7.09 -18.43
N ASP A 202 -4.37 -7.31 -18.57
CA ASP A 202 -5.21 -6.63 -19.56
C ASP A 202 -5.58 -5.19 -19.15
N ALA A 203 -5.83 -4.96 -17.86
CA ALA A 203 -6.28 -3.68 -17.33
C ALA A 203 -5.67 -3.36 -15.95
N PHE A 204 -5.91 -2.15 -15.47
CA PHE A 204 -5.66 -1.83 -14.06
C PHE A 204 -6.72 -2.48 -13.19
N HIS A 205 -6.28 -3.14 -12.12
CA HIS A 205 -7.13 -3.70 -11.08
C HIS A 205 -6.71 -3.15 -9.71
N GLU A 206 -7.68 -2.97 -8.80
CA GLU A 206 -7.37 -2.58 -7.42
C GLU A 206 -6.97 -3.82 -6.63
N TYR A 207 -5.81 -3.76 -5.99
CA TYR A 207 -5.40 -4.72 -4.97
C TYR A 207 -5.35 -4.04 -3.61
N ARG A 208 -5.95 -4.67 -2.60
CA ARG A 208 -6.11 -4.06 -1.28
C ARG A 208 -5.80 -5.04 -0.17
N PHE A 209 -5.16 -4.54 0.88
CA PHE A 209 -5.19 -5.18 2.19
C PHE A 209 -5.67 -4.23 3.28
N ASP A 210 -6.55 -4.72 4.14
CA ASP A 210 -6.92 -4.05 5.39
C ASP A 210 -6.09 -4.64 6.53
N TYR A 211 -5.13 -3.86 7.03
CA TYR A 211 -4.30 -4.17 8.17
C TYR A 211 -4.99 -3.69 9.45
N LEU A 212 -5.56 -4.63 10.22
CA LEU A 212 -6.39 -4.33 11.39
C LEU A 212 -5.87 -5.08 12.62
N PRO A 213 -6.26 -4.69 13.84
CA PRO A 213 -5.88 -5.41 15.05
C PRO A 213 -6.19 -6.91 14.97
N GLY A 214 -5.13 -7.73 14.97
CA GLY A 214 -5.20 -9.19 15.00
C GLY A 214 -5.64 -9.86 13.69
N GLN A 215 -5.74 -9.13 12.57
CA GLN A 215 -6.12 -9.70 11.28
C GLN A 215 -5.68 -8.86 10.08
N VAL A 216 -5.55 -9.55 8.94
CA VAL A 216 -5.37 -8.94 7.63
C VAL A 216 -6.44 -9.48 6.69
N LEU A 217 -7.09 -8.59 5.95
CA LEU A 217 -8.05 -8.95 4.91
C LEU A 217 -7.51 -8.53 3.56
N PHE A 218 -7.59 -9.41 2.56
CA PHE A 218 -7.05 -9.18 1.23
C PHE A 218 -8.18 -9.15 0.21
N TYR A 219 -8.10 -8.22 -0.74
CA TYR A 219 -9.11 -8.01 -1.77
C TYR A 219 -8.46 -7.76 -3.13
N ALA A 220 -9.23 -8.08 -4.17
CA ALA A 220 -9.01 -7.55 -5.51
C ALA A 220 -10.36 -7.04 -6.05
N ASP A 221 -10.37 -5.84 -6.63
CA ASP A 221 -11.57 -5.16 -7.12
C ASP A 221 -12.75 -5.17 -6.14
N GLY A 222 -12.46 -4.85 -4.87
CA GLY A 222 -13.45 -4.86 -3.78
C GLY A 222 -13.89 -6.25 -3.29
N LYS A 223 -13.55 -7.33 -4.00
CA LYS A 223 -13.90 -8.71 -3.63
C LYS A 223 -12.92 -9.27 -2.62
N LEU A 224 -13.41 -9.74 -1.48
CA LEU A 224 -12.59 -10.41 -0.46
C LEU A 224 -12.02 -11.73 -1.00
N LEU A 225 -10.70 -11.83 -1.05
CA LEU A 225 -9.96 -13.01 -1.50
C LEU A 225 -9.57 -13.91 -0.32
N ALA A 226 -9.07 -13.32 0.76
CA ALA A 226 -8.63 -14.06 1.93
C ALA A 226 -8.73 -13.24 3.21
N ARG A 227 -8.81 -13.96 4.33
CA ARG A 227 -8.69 -13.41 5.68
C ARG A 227 -7.66 -14.23 6.44
N MET A 228 -6.68 -13.56 7.01
CA MET A 228 -5.73 -14.13 7.97
C MET A 228 -5.96 -13.49 9.33
N LYS A 229 -5.93 -14.28 10.40
CA LYS A 229 -6.20 -13.81 11.76
C LYS A 229 -5.37 -14.59 12.76
N GLY A 230 -5.02 -13.95 13.88
CA GLY A 230 -4.31 -14.60 14.98
C GLY A 230 -3.23 -13.70 15.58
N GLY A 231 -2.56 -14.22 16.61
CA GLY A 231 -1.50 -13.50 17.32
C GLY A 231 -0.20 -13.30 16.53
N ASP A 232 -0.08 -13.93 15.36
CA ASP A 232 1.09 -13.79 14.47
C ASP A 232 0.92 -12.66 13.44
N MET A 233 -0.23 -11.97 13.44
CA MET A 233 -0.43 -10.80 12.58
C MET A 233 0.43 -9.63 13.05
N PRO A 234 0.89 -8.75 12.13
CA PRO A 234 1.68 -7.59 12.52
C PRO A 234 0.96 -6.69 13.53
N SER A 235 1.73 -5.92 14.28
CA SER A 235 1.20 -4.94 15.25
C SER A 235 2.01 -3.64 15.32
N SER A 236 3.01 -3.48 14.46
CA SER A 236 3.82 -2.25 14.34
C SER A 236 3.26 -1.30 13.28
N GLY A 237 3.67 -0.03 13.35
CA GLY A 237 3.64 0.87 12.19
C GLY A 237 4.84 0.62 11.28
N GLY A 238 4.68 0.91 9.99
CA GLY A 238 5.64 0.58 8.94
C GLY A 238 5.40 1.43 7.70
N HIS A 239 5.72 0.90 6.53
CA HIS A 239 5.62 1.63 5.26
C HIS A 239 5.09 0.74 4.15
N LEU A 240 4.63 1.37 3.08
CA LEU A 240 4.25 0.65 1.86
C LEU A 240 5.43 0.57 0.91
N ILE A 241 5.51 -0.55 0.19
CA ILE A 241 6.49 -0.79 -0.85
C ILE A 241 5.76 -1.25 -2.11
N LEU A 242 6.13 -0.66 -3.24
CA LEU A 242 5.79 -1.14 -4.58
C LEU A 242 7.09 -1.65 -5.22
N GLN A 243 7.12 -2.93 -5.58
CA GLN A 243 8.34 -3.58 -6.03
C GLN A 243 8.08 -4.45 -7.26
N HIS A 244 9.00 -4.43 -8.22
CA HIS A 244 8.99 -5.36 -9.34
C HIS A 244 10.41 -5.89 -9.55
N TRP A 245 10.57 -7.21 -9.44
CA TRP A 245 11.88 -7.83 -9.32
C TRP A 245 11.97 -9.23 -9.93
N SER A 246 13.20 -9.69 -10.11
CA SER A 246 13.50 -11.09 -10.43
C SER A 246 14.83 -11.50 -9.80
N ASN A 247 14.96 -12.76 -9.44
CA ASN A 247 16.20 -13.36 -8.91
C ASN A 247 16.44 -14.80 -9.41
N GLY A 248 15.58 -15.28 -10.31
CA GLY A 248 15.64 -16.64 -10.84
C GLY A 248 15.38 -17.76 -9.85
N ASN A 249 14.75 -17.50 -8.70
CA ASN A 249 14.24 -18.58 -7.84
C ASN A 249 13.12 -19.32 -8.59
N PRO A 250 13.25 -20.63 -8.87
CA PRO A 250 12.29 -21.38 -9.69
C PRO A 250 10.92 -21.55 -9.02
N LEU A 251 10.85 -21.44 -7.70
CA LEU A 251 9.61 -21.50 -6.92
C LEU A 251 8.97 -20.12 -6.72
N TRP A 252 9.61 -19.04 -7.20
CA TRP A 252 9.13 -17.67 -7.04
C TRP A 252 9.18 -16.89 -8.36
N SER A 253 10.13 -15.97 -8.51
CA SER A 253 10.20 -15.10 -9.69
C SER A 253 10.56 -15.85 -10.98
N GLY A 254 11.41 -16.88 -10.92
CA GLY A 254 11.77 -17.75 -12.05
C GLY A 254 12.54 -17.16 -13.22
N GLY A 255 12.93 -15.88 -13.17
CA GLY A 255 13.68 -15.23 -14.25
C GLY A 255 15.17 -15.60 -14.36
N PRO A 256 16.00 -14.77 -15.02
CA PRO A 256 15.67 -13.46 -15.58
C PRO A 256 14.59 -13.51 -16.66
N PRO A 257 13.78 -12.46 -16.84
CA PRO A 257 12.84 -12.39 -17.94
C PRO A 257 13.58 -12.32 -19.29
N LYS A 258 12.96 -12.80 -20.37
CA LYS A 258 13.59 -12.82 -21.72
C LYS A 258 13.65 -11.44 -22.38
N GLU A 259 12.78 -10.54 -21.96
CA GLU A 259 12.72 -9.14 -22.38
C GLU A 259 12.42 -8.26 -21.15
N ASP A 260 12.59 -6.95 -21.28
CA ASP A 260 12.33 -6.05 -20.16
C ASP A 260 10.84 -6.13 -19.78
N ALA A 261 10.58 -6.40 -18.50
CA ALA A 261 9.24 -6.55 -17.97
C ALA A 261 8.83 -5.28 -17.24
N THR A 262 7.60 -4.81 -17.42
CA THR A 262 7.10 -3.58 -16.77
C THR A 262 5.75 -3.81 -16.11
N VAL A 263 5.66 -3.46 -14.83
CA VAL A 263 4.40 -3.31 -14.11
C VAL A 263 4.08 -1.83 -14.06
N THR A 264 2.82 -1.47 -14.24
CA THR A 264 2.38 -0.07 -14.12
C THR A 264 1.47 0.08 -12.91
N VAL A 265 1.69 1.12 -12.11
CA VAL A 265 0.86 1.47 -10.96
C VAL A 265 0.17 2.80 -11.26
N SER A 266 -1.16 2.80 -11.32
CA SER A 266 -1.95 4.00 -11.61
C SER A 266 -2.10 4.88 -10.37
N PHE A 267 -2.41 4.27 -9.22
CA PHE A 267 -2.56 4.98 -7.96
C PHE A 267 -2.16 4.14 -6.74
N VAL A 268 -1.89 4.83 -5.64
CA VAL A 268 -1.97 4.28 -4.28
C VAL A 268 -2.92 5.13 -3.45
N LYS A 269 -3.81 4.47 -2.70
CA LYS A 269 -4.68 5.10 -1.69
C LYS A 269 -4.50 4.37 -0.37
N ALA A 270 -4.04 5.08 0.64
CA ALA A 270 -3.82 4.58 1.98
C ALA A 270 -4.63 5.42 2.97
N TYR A 271 -5.56 4.79 3.68
CA TYR A 271 -6.30 5.39 4.79
C TYR A 271 -5.90 4.67 6.06
N PHE A 272 -5.28 5.37 6.99
CA PHE A 272 -4.63 4.70 8.12
C PHE A 272 -4.62 5.54 9.39
N ASN A 273 -4.25 4.91 10.49
CA ASN A 273 -3.84 5.59 11.70
C ASN A 273 -2.32 5.60 11.76
N SER A 274 -1.75 6.76 12.03
CA SER A 274 -0.31 6.92 12.26
C SER A 274 0.11 6.16 13.53
N SER A 275 1.26 5.48 13.56
CA SER A 275 1.85 4.97 14.83
C SER A 275 2.51 6.07 15.68
N ASN A 276 2.73 7.26 15.10
CA ASN A 276 3.20 8.44 15.82
C ASN A 276 2.06 9.11 16.60
N SER A 277 2.20 9.17 17.93
CA SER A 277 1.19 9.70 18.87
C SER A 277 0.98 11.21 18.79
N GLU A 278 2.02 11.98 18.46
CA GLU A 278 1.91 13.43 18.27
C GLU A 278 1.03 13.72 17.04
N ARG A 279 1.24 12.98 15.96
CA ARG A 279 0.43 13.10 14.74
C ARG A 279 -1.02 12.70 14.97
N GLN A 280 -1.26 11.59 15.68
CA GLN A 280 -2.63 11.21 16.08
C GLN A 280 -3.30 12.34 16.86
N SER A 281 -2.60 12.91 17.84
CA SER A 281 -3.12 14.00 18.66
C SER A 281 -3.41 15.25 17.84
N GLN A 282 -2.55 15.60 16.88
CA GLN A 282 -2.74 16.74 15.98
C GLN A 282 -3.96 16.57 15.09
N LEU A 283 -4.15 15.40 14.47
CA LEU A 283 -5.30 15.12 13.59
C LEU A 283 -6.62 15.17 14.38
N VAL A 284 -6.65 14.59 15.58
CA VAL A 284 -7.82 14.68 16.48
C VAL A 284 -8.11 16.13 16.88
N GLN A 285 -7.09 16.91 17.23
CA GLN A 285 -7.27 18.34 17.55
C GLN A 285 -7.72 19.16 16.34
N GLN A 286 -7.28 18.83 15.13
CA GLN A 286 -7.73 19.48 13.90
C GLN A 286 -9.21 19.21 13.66
N CYS A 287 -9.66 17.96 13.76
CA CYS A 287 -11.07 17.59 13.67
C CYS A 287 -11.93 18.33 14.72
N HIS A 288 -11.46 18.50 15.96
CA HIS A 288 -12.20 19.24 16.99
C HIS A 288 -12.28 20.76 16.76
N LYS A 289 -11.37 21.33 15.97
CA LYS A 289 -11.32 22.77 15.69
C LYS A 289 -12.16 23.16 14.47
N SER A 290 -12.59 22.21 13.65
CA SER A 290 -13.42 22.51 12.48
C SER A 290 -14.82 22.93 12.92
N SER A 291 -15.24 24.11 12.45
CA SER A 291 -16.48 24.79 12.89
C SER A 291 -17.65 24.64 11.91
N GLU A 292 -17.48 23.87 10.84
CA GLU A 292 -18.53 23.52 9.88
C GLU A 292 -18.76 22.00 9.95
N GLU A 293 -19.98 21.55 9.65
CA GLU A 293 -20.45 20.15 9.69
C GLU A 293 -19.31 19.13 9.54
N THR A 294 -18.96 18.49 10.66
CA THR A 294 -17.88 17.52 10.81
C THR A 294 -18.09 16.33 9.87
N SER A 295 -17.64 16.46 8.62
CA SER A 295 -17.79 15.41 7.63
C SER A 295 -16.55 14.50 7.64
N GLY A 296 -16.69 13.33 8.27
CA GLY A 296 -15.87 12.19 7.90
C GLY A 296 -16.28 11.71 6.50
N CYS A 297 -15.34 11.13 5.75
CA CYS A 297 -15.63 10.58 4.43
C CYS A 297 -15.82 9.07 4.51
N ALA A 298 -16.87 8.57 3.87
CA ALA A 298 -17.00 7.14 3.62
C ALA A 298 -16.18 6.80 2.38
N ILE A 299 -15.33 5.78 2.49
CA ILE A 299 -14.53 5.22 1.40
C ILE A 299 -15.18 3.92 0.98
N TYR A 300 -15.59 3.86 -0.29
CA TYR A 300 -16.25 2.71 -0.88
C TYR A 300 -15.27 1.87 -1.71
N ASP A 301 -15.66 0.63 -2.01
CA ASP A 301 -14.90 -0.28 -2.86
C ASP A 301 -14.83 0.20 -4.32
N SER A 302 -15.77 1.06 -4.74
CA SER A 302 -15.87 1.60 -6.10
C SER A 302 -15.05 2.86 -6.35
N ASP A 303 -14.39 3.42 -5.34
CA ASP A 303 -13.77 4.75 -5.42
C ASP A 303 -12.47 4.76 -6.26
N ASN A 304 -12.24 3.77 -7.13
CA ASN A 304 -11.05 3.62 -7.96
C ASN A 304 -10.83 4.78 -8.93
N ASP A 305 -11.91 5.47 -9.34
CA ASP A 305 -11.86 6.58 -10.33
C ASP A 305 -11.94 7.99 -9.71
N GLU A 306 -12.32 8.12 -8.43
CA GLU A 306 -12.48 9.41 -7.78
C GLU A 306 -11.19 9.86 -7.08
N ILE A 307 -10.24 10.39 -7.84
CA ILE A 307 -9.21 11.32 -7.30
C ILE A 307 -9.53 12.77 -7.74
N ASP A 308 -10.43 12.96 -8.72
CA ASP A 308 -10.65 14.25 -9.34
C ASP A 308 -11.76 15.10 -8.68
N ASN A 309 -12.43 14.61 -7.62
CA ASN A 309 -13.46 15.38 -6.90
C ASN A 309 -13.35 15.23 -5.37
N ALA A 310 -12.34 15.85 -4.76
CA ALA A 310 -12.37 16.18 -3.32
C ALA A 310 -13.41 17.30 -2.99
N ALA A 311 -14.48 17.39 -3.76
CA ALA A 311 -15.65 18.23 -3.51
C ALA A 311 -16.90 17.44 -3.90
N ALA A 312 -17.68 17.08 -2.88
CA ALA A 312 -19.07 16.59 -2.94
C ALA A 312 -19.32 15.12 -3.34
N SER A 313 -19.25 14.24 -2.34
CA SER A 313 -20.28 13.20 -2.18
C SER A 313 -20.80 13.19 -0.73
N THR A 314 -21.52 14.24 -0.36
CA THR A 314 -22.34 14.26 0.86
C THR A 314 -23.65 13.52 0.57
N ARG A 315 -23.68 12.19 0.78
CA ARG A 315 -24.95 11.50 0.99
C ARG A 315 -25.31 11.58 2.47
N ARG A 316 -26.40 12.31 2.76
CA ARG A 316 -26.99 12.41 4.11
C ARG A 316 -27.29 11.02 4.64
N VAL A 317 -26.54 10.57 5.64
CA VAL A 317 -26.94 9.45 6.49
C VAL A 317 -27.81 10.05 7.60
N ALA A 318 -29.06 9.58 7.69
CA ALA A 318 -29.96 9.96 8.76
C ALA A 318 -29.38 9.54 10.11
N GLN A 319 -29.42 10.48 11.04
CA GLN A 319 -28.83 10.43 12.37
C GLN A 319 -29.59 9.40 13.23
N GLU A 320 -28.97 8.24 13.50
CA GLU A 320 -29.36 7.40 14.64
C GLU A 320 -28.32 7.54 15.76
N ASN A 321 -28.82 7.80 16.96
CA ASN A 321 -28.08 8.24 18.14
C ASN A 321 -26.96 7.25 18.54
N PHE A 322 -25.70 7.62 18.32
CA PHE A 322 -24.56 6.95 18.95
C PHE A 322 -24.28 7.55 20.33
N VAL A 323 -24.59 6.79 21.37
CA VAL A 323 -24.12 7.02 22.74
C VAL A 323 -22.64 6.64 22.79
N CYS A 324 -21.78 7.62 23.08
CA CYS A 324 -20.36 7.42 23.26
C CYS A 324 -20.10 6.74 24.62
N VAL A 325 -19.77 5.45 24.62
CA VAL A 325 -19.32 4.74 25.83
C VAL A 325 -17.79 4.87 25.93
N LEU A 326 -17.36 5.69 26.89
CA LEU A 326 -15.97 5.92 27.26
C LEU A 326 -15.43 4.67 28.00
N VAL A 327 -14.51 3.91 27.40
CA VAL A 327 -13.72 2.91 28.14
C VAL A 327 -12.37 3.53 28.47
N VAL A 328 -12.26 4.06 29.69
CA VAL A 328 -10.99 4.53 30.28
C VAL A 328 -10.23 3.31 30.80
N GLY A 329 -9.25 2.84 30.03
CA GLY A 329 -8.30 1.83 30.46
C GLY A 329 -7.08 2.49 31.13
N LEU A 330 -6.96 2.28 32.44
CA LEU A 330 -5.86 2.76 33.29
C LEU A 330 -4.50 2.18 32.89
N ILE A 331 -3.51 3.06 32.79
CA ILE A 331 -2.08 2.78 32.70
C ILE A 331 -1.57 2.32 34.08
N MET A 332 -0.79 1.24 34.14
CA MET A 332 0.30 1.14 35.12
C MET A 332 1.52 0.36 34.59
N PRO A 333 2.73 0.70 35.05
CA PRO A 333 4.01 0.28 34.46
C PRO A 333 4.64 -0.90 35.23
N PHE A 334 5.47 -1.71 34.56
CA PHE A 334 6.49 -2.49 35.26
C PHE A 334 7.78 -2.65 34.45
N LEU A 335 8.87 -2.68 35.22
CA LEU A 335 10.27 -2.51 34.90
C LEU A 335 10.96 -3.71 34.21
N GLN A 336 12.07 -3.37 33.53
CA GLN A 336 13.37 -4.07 33.39
C GLN A 336 13.40 -5.58 33.13
N LEU A 337 14.09 -6.01 32.07
CA LEU A 337 15.54 -6.26 32.12
C LEU A 337 16.12 -6.47 30.71
N SER A 338 17.36 -6.01 30.60
CA SER A 338 18.34 -6.20 29.53
C SER A 338 18.42 -7.61 28.96
N HIS A 339 18.59 -7.72 27.63
CA HIS A 339 19.78 -8.32 27.02
C HIS A 339 19.95 -7.84 25.57
N ILE A 340 21.09 -7.20 25.33
CA ILE A 340 21.66 -6.89 24.03
C ILE A 340 22.19 -8.21 23.47
N PHE A 341 21.72 -8.62 22.29
CA PHE A 341 22.49 -9.47 21.40
C PHE A 341 22.33 -8.95 19.96
N LEU A 342 23.46 -8.44 19.48
CA LEU A 342 23.87 -8.30 18.09
C LEU A 342 23.96 -9.70 17.44
N VAL A 343 24.07 -9.76 16.09
CA VAL A 343 24.52 -10.89 15.24
C VAL A 343 23.34 -11.72 14.66
N VAL A 344 23.14 -11.93 13.35
CA VAL A 344 23.83 -11.63 12.07
C VAL A 344 22.77 -11.07 11.13
#